data_AF-A0A7J3ZNT4-F1
#
_entry.id   AF-A0A7J3ZNT4-F1
#
_cell.length_a   1.000
_cell.length_b   1.000
_cell.length_c   1.000
_cell.angle_alpha   90.00
_cell.angle_beta   90.00
_cell.angle_gamma   90.00
#
_symmetry.space_group_name_H-M   'P 1'
#
loop_
_entity.id
_entity.type
_entity.pdbx_description
1 polymer ?
#
loop_
_entity_poly.entity_id
_entity_poly.type
_entity_poly.pdbx_seq_one_letter_code
_entity_poly.pdbx_strand_id
1 'polypeptide(L)' 'MAKIRTVLGDISPDEFGPALVNEHILVDFIEAEKFSRDRYNREEVFEVMIPYLARIKIWV' A
#
# COMPACT_ATOMS: atom_id res chain seq x y z
N MET A 1 -24.80 -2.57 -5.23
CA MET A 1 -23.96 -3.54 -4.51
C MET A 1 -22.77 -2.80 -3.91
N ALA A 2 -22.30 -3.22 -2.74
CA ALA A 2 -21.12 -2.63 -2.12
C ALA A 2 -19.87 -2.88 -2.99
N LYS A 3 -18.90 -1.96 -2.91
CA LYS A 3 -17.60 -2.06 -3.61
C LYS A 3 -16.48 -1.59 -2.69
N ILE A 4 -15.29 -2.11 -2.90
CA ILE A 4 -14.05 -1.66 -2.24
C ILE A 4 -13.20 -0.96 -3.31
N ARG A 5 -12.75 0.27 -3.03
CA ARG A 5 -11.89 1.03 -3.94
C ARG A 5 -10.41 0.76 -3.63
N THR A 6 -9.68 0.27 -4.62
CA THR A 6 -8.22 0.06 -4.56
C THR A 6 -7.49 1.05 -5.45
N VAL A 7 -6.16 1.06 -5.40
CA VAL A 7 -5.32 1.86 -6.31
C VAL A 7 -5.40 1.43 -7.78
N LEU A 8 -5.89 0.21 -8.07
CA LEU A 8 -6.09 -0.32 -9.42
C LEU A 8 -7.55 -0.25 -9.89
N GLY A 9 -8.46 0.28 -9.06
CA GLY A 9 -9.88 0.39 -9.36
C GLY A 9 -10.78 -0.30 -8.32
N ASP A 10 -12.08 -0.34 -8.64
CA ASP A 10 -13.07 -0.93 -7.75
C ASP A 10 -13.13 -2.46 -7.89
N ILE A 11 -13.26 -3.16 -6.76
CA ILE A 11 -13.47 -4.60 -6.68
C ILE A 11 -14.75 -4.92 -5.88
N SER A 12 -15.27 -6.13 -6.03
CA SER A 12 -16.32 -6.64 -5.14
C SER A 12 -15.75 -7.03 -3.76
N PRO A 13 -16.57 -7.04 -2.70
CA PRO A 13 -16.11 -7.47 -1.37
C PRO A 13 -15.56 -8.90 -1.32
N ASP A 14 -16.11 -9.81 -2.14
CA ASP A 14 -15.70 -11.22 -2.18
C ASP A 14 -14.29 -11.41 -2.80
N GLU A 15 -13.81 -10.42 -3.57
CA GLU A 15 -12.47 -10.43 -4.18
C GLU A 15 -11.35 -9.97 -3.23
N PHE A 16 -11.68 -9.37 -2.08
CA PHE A 16 -10.67 -8.71 -1.23
C PHE A 16 -9.74 -9.69 -0.51
N GLY A 17 -10.26 -10.86 -0.11
CA GLY A 17 -9.49 -11.89 0.61
C GLY A 17 -8.98 -11.46 1.99
N PRO A 18 -8.06 -12.25 2.60
CA PRO A 18 -7.38 -11.88 3.84
C PRO A 18 -6.52 -10.62 3.66
N ALA A 19 -6.57 -9.71 4.62
CA ALA A 19 -5.89 -8.43 4.52
C ALA A 19 -5.23 -8.00 5.83
N LEU A 20 -4.08 -7.32 5.71
CA LEU A 20 -3.51 -6.50 6.76
C LEU A 20 -4.22 -5.13 6.71
N VAL A 21 -5.10 -4.88 7.67
CA VAL A 21 -6.06 -3.76 7.59
C VAL A 21 -5.48 -2.41 8.00
N ASN A 22 -4.26 -2.35 8.55
CA ASN A 22 -3.62 -1.10 8.95
C ASN A 22 -2.09 -1.19 8.79
N GLU A 23 -1.59 -0.70 7.66
CA GLU A 23 -0.16 -0.74 7.31
C GLU A 23 0.26 0.56 6.63
N HIS A 24 1.57 0.87 6.70
CA HIS A 24 2.16 2.00 5.99
C HIS A 24 3.24 1.49 5.01
N ILE A 25 2.97 1.56 3.71
CA ILE A 25 3.96 1.18 2.66
C ILE A 25 5.01 2.28 2.46
N LEU A 26 4.55 3.54 2.49
CA LEU A 26 5.38 4.73 2.45
C LEU A 26 4.75 5.74 3.39
N VAL A 27 5.52 6.26 4.34
CA VAL A 27 5.09 7.31 5.26
C VAL A 27 6.23 8.31 5.44
N ASP A 28 5.89 9.59 5.40
CA ASP A 28 6.77 10.68 5.82
C ASP A 28 6.02 11.48 6.89
N PHE A 29 6.76 11.90 7.90
CA PHE A 29 6.26 12.68 9.03
C PHE A 29 6.57 14.16 8.89
N ILE A 30 6.85 14.62 7.67
CA ILE A 30 6.99 16.04 7.34
C ILE A 30 5.65 16.79 7.46
N GLU A 31 5.71 18.10 7.63
CA GLU A 31 4.54 18.97 7.62
C GLU A 31 3.78 18.86 6.29
N ALA A 32 2.44 18.87 6.37
CA ALA A 32 1.56 18.63 5.23
C ALA A 32 1.81 19.62 4.08
N GLU A 33 2.18 20.86 4.41
CA GLU A 33 2.47 21.93 3.45
C GLU A 33 3.73 21.66 2.60
N LYS A 34 4.61 20.76 3.05
CA LYS A 34 5.86 20.41 2.36
C LYS A 34 5.77 19.10 1.57
N PHE A 35 4.59 18.49 1.52
CA PHE A 35 4.38 17.27 0.74
C PHE A 35 4.60 17.52 -0.75
N SER A 36 5.36 16.64 -1.39
CA SER A 36 5.44 16.53 -2.84
C SER A 36 5.69 15.07 -3.23
N ARG A 37 5.14 14.67 -4.39
CA ARG A 37 5.36 13.33 -4.96
C ARG A 37 6.82 13.11 -5.34
N ASP A 38 7.54 14.18 -5.65
CA ASP A 38 8.93 14.11 -6.12
C ASP A 38 9.93 13.85 -4.99
N ARG A 39 9.48 13.84 -3.74
CA ARG A 39 10.32 13.56 -2.57
C ARG A 39 10.75 12.09 -2.48
N TYR A 40 10.04 11.18 -3.14
CA TYR A 40 10.33 9.75 -3.09
C TYR A 40 10.42 9.17 -4.49
N ASN A 41 11.40 8.30 -4.69
CA ASN A 41 11.47 7.46 -5.86
C ASN A 41 10.50 6.28 -5.68
N ARG A 42 9.53 6.14 -6.59
CA ARG A 42 8.49 5.10 -6.48
C ARG A 42 9.07 3.71 -6.68
N GLU A 43 10.05 3.60 -7.57
CA GLU A 43 10.75 2.37 -7.88
C GLU A 43 11.54 1.88 -6.67
N GLU A 44 12.26 2.79 -5.98
CA GLU A 44 12.98 2.49 -4.74
C GLU A 44 12.04 1.97 -3.64
N VAL A 45 10.90 2.63 -3.42
CA VAL A 45 9.89 2.18 -2.44
C VAL A 45 9.44 0.76 -2.77
N PHE A 46 9.23 0.44 -4.05
CA PHE A 46 8.81 -0.87 -4.49
C PHE A 46 9.88 -1.94 -4.21
N GLU A 47 11.14 -1.66 -4.57
CA GLU A 47 12.28 -2.53 -4.35
C GLU A 47 12.52 -2.84 -2.87
N VAL A 48 12.38 -1.82 -2.01
CA VAL A 48 12.55 -1.97 -0.56
C VAL A 48 11.40 -2.75 0.07
N MET A 49 10.15 -2.47 -0.30
CA MET A 49 8.98 -3.01 0.41
C MET A 49 8.58 -4.43 -0.02
N ILE A 50 8.80 -4.80 -1.29
CA ILE A 50 8.45 -6.14 -1.83
C ILE A 50 8.96 -7.30 -0.97
N PRO A 51 10.25 -7.33 -0.55
CA PRO A 51 10.77 -8.43 0.28
C PRO A 51 10.06 -8.57 1.63
N TYR A 52 9.70 -7.46 2.29
CA TYR A 52 8.98 -7.49 3.56
C TYR A 52 7.55 -8.03 3.38
N LEU A 53 6.84 -7.57 2.35
CA LEU A 53 5.49 -8.06 2.05
C LEU A 53 5.49 -9.54 1.68
N ALA A 54 6.48 -10.00 0.91
CA ALA A 54 6.63 -11.40 0.54
C ALA A 54 6.88 -12.31 1.76
N ARG A 55 7.63 -11.83 2.76
CA ARG A 55 7.85 -12.56 4.01
C ARG A 55 6.57 -12.73 4.82
N ILE A 56 5.65 -11.77 4.77
CA ILE A 56 4.37 -11.86 5.49
C ILE A 56 3.41 -12.82 4.78
N LYS A 57 3.37 -12.80 3.44
CA LYS A 57 2.51 -13.66 2.61
C LYS A 57 2.73 -15.17 2.84
N ILE A 58 3.90 -15.58 3.35
CA ILE A 58 4.18 -16.97 3.74
C ILE A 58 3.37 -17.42 4.98
N TRP A 59 2.85 -16.48 5.77
CA TRP A 59 2.14 -16.76 7.03
C TRP A 59 0.63 -16.50 6.96
N VAL A 60 0.10 -16.10 5.80
CA VAL A 60 -1.34 -15.84 5.57
C VAL A 60 -1.94 -16.84 4.60
#